data_AF-A0A2A8SHN1-F1
#
_entry.id   AF-A0A2A8SHN1-F1
#
_cell.length_a   1.000
_cell.length_b   1.000
_cell.length_c   1.000
_cell.angle_alpha   90.00
_cell.angle_beta   90.00
_cell.angle_gamma   90.00
#
_symmetry.space_group_name_H-M   'P 1'
#
loop_
_entity.id
_entity.type
_entity.pdbx_description
1 polymer ?
#
loop_
_entity_poly.entity_id
_entity_poly.type
_entity_poly.pdbx_seq_one_letter_code
_entity_poly.pdbx_strand_id
1 'polypeptide(L)'
;MSERFLDSVGNFFHISYTENERKRDEYDRLYEYLKSKEIQVRQRIEKAESAKRSYESKSNGLPAGKIPAREFEDKRHQKDDTLSALMTHFQHSLDNVTHAKSRAYSKYLEYKAKAVAEEREAAAKKK
;
A
#
# COMPACT_ATOMS: atom_id res chain seq x y z
N MET A 1 -22.93 -18.87 9.49
CA MET A 1 -22.46 -19.89 10.47
C MET A 1 -22.06 -21.21 9.78
N SER A 2 -21.45 -21.16 8.59
CA SER A 2 -21.05 -22.35 7.83
C SER A 2 -19.53 -22.60 7.82
N GLU A 3 -18.72 -21.61 8.18
CA GLU A 3 -17.26 -21.68 8.11
C GLU A 3 -16.68 -22.67 9.14
N ARG A 4 -17.21 -22.69 10.36
CA ARG A 4 -16.72 -23.57 11.45
C ARG A 4 -16.92 -25.07 11.20
N PHE A 5 -17.91 -25.45 10.40
CA PHE A 5 -18.25 -26.87 10.19
C PHE A 5 -17.37 -27.51 9.11
N LEU A 6 -17.05 -26.74 8.06
CA LEU A 6 -16.13 -27.18 7.01
C LEU A 6 -14.69 -27.29 7.53
N ASP A 7 -14.28 -26.37 8.40
CA ASP A 7 -12.96 -26.40 9.05
C ASP A 7 -12.77 -27.64 9.93
N SER A 8 -13.82 -28.10 10.63
CA SER A 8 -13.76 -29.29 11.50
C SER A 8 -13.67 -30.61 10.73
N VAL A 9 -14.25 -30.69 9.53
CA VAL A 9 -14.26 -31.93 8.73
C VAL A 9 -12.97 -32.10 7.94
N GLY A 10 -12.37 -31.01 7.47
CA GLY A 10 -11.07 -31.07 6.78
C GLY A 10 -9.90 -31.47 7.70
N ASN A 11 -9.97 -31.09 8.99
CA ASN A 11 -8.96 -31.40 10.00
C ASN A 11 -8.89 -32.91 10.32
N PHE A 12 -10.02 -33.62 10.14
CA PHE A 12 -10.13 -35.06 10.34
C PHE A 12 -9.53 -35.90 9.19
N PHE A 13 -9.43 -35.35 7.98
CA PHE A 13 -8.96 -36.07 6.78
C PHE A 13 -7.58 -35.64 6.23
N HIS A 14 -6.81 -34.80 6.94
CA HIS A 14 -5.53 -34.21 6.45
C HIS A 14 -5.65 -33.44 5.12
N ILE A 15 -6.85 -32.93 4.81
CA ILE A 15 -7.12 -32.11 3.61
C ILE A 15 -7.32 -30.62 3.99
N SER A 16 -7.40 -30.27 5.28
CA SER A 16 -7.55 -28.86 5.70
C SER A 16 -6.23 -28.10 5.81
N TYR A 17 -6.20 -26.93 5.19
CA TYR A 17 -5.32 -25.82 5.58
C TYR A 17 -5.41 -25.56 7.09
N THR A 18 -4.28 -25.49 7.78
CA THR A 18 -4.24 -24.99 9.16
C THR A 18 -4.58 -23.50 9.18
N GLU A 19 -5.08 -22.99 10.31
CA GLU A 19 -5.39 -21.57 10.45
C GLU A 19 -4.16 -20.68 10.22
N ASN A 20 -2.97 -21.15 10.62
CA ASN A 20 -1.73 -20.41 10.41
C ASN A 20 -1.28 -20.42 8.95
N GLU A 21 -1.47 -21.51 8.20
CA GLU A 21 -1.24 -21.52 6.75
C GLU A 21 -2.19 -20.58 6.03
N ARG A 22 -3.46 -20.51 6.45
CA ARG A 22 -4.43 -19.59 5.85
C ARG A 22 -4.01 -18.14 6.09
N LYS A 23 -3.67 -17.80 7.33
CA LYS A 23 -3.20 -16.46 7.69
C LYS A 23 -1.88 -16.11 6.99
N ARG A 24 -0.94 -17.06 6.86
CA ARG A 24 0.29 -16.87 6.08
C ARG A 24 -0.04 -16.42 4.66
N ASP A 25 -0.92 -17.13 3.97
CA ASP A 25 -1.26 -16.85 2.57
C ASP A 25 -2.06 -15.54 2.43
N GLU A 26 -2.94 -15.23 3.39
CA GLU A 26 -3.65 -13.94 3.45
C GLU A 26 -2.66 -12.77 3.56
N TYR A 27 -1.68 -12.86 4.46
CA TYR A 27 -0.67 -11.81 4.63
C TYR A 27 0.31 -11.72 3.46
N ASP A 28 0.62 -12.83 2.79
CA ASP A 28 1.43 -12.83 1.57
C ASP A 28 0.72 -12.09 0.42
N ARG A 29 -0.57 -12.41 0.19
CA ARG A 29 -1.40 -11.71 -0.79
C ARG A 29 -1.53 -10.22 -0.47
N LEU A 30 -1.72 -9.89 0.81
CA LEU A 30 -1.79 -8.49 1.26
C LEU A 30 -0.47 -7.76 1.00
N TYR A 31 0.67 -8.41 1.28
CA TYR A 31 1.99 -7.84 1.01
C TYR A 31 2.18 -7.52 -0.48
N GLU A 32 1.89 -8.48 -1.37
CA GLU A 32 2.03 -8.26 -2.82
C GLU A 32 1.06 -7.19 -3.34
N TYR A 33 -0.17 -7.16 -2.81
CA TYR A 33 -1.13 -6.08 -3.11
C TYR A 33 -0.57 -4.70 -2.73
N LEU A 34 -0.07 -4.55 -1.49
CA LEU A 34 0.46 -3.29 -0.98
C LEU A 34 1.73 -2.85 -1.73
N LYS A 35 2.59 -3.80 -2.10
CA LYS A 35 3.76 -3.56 -2.96
C LYS A 35 3.36 -3.02 -4.34
N SER A 36 2.33 -3.60 -4.97
CA SER A 36 1.80 -3.06 -6.23
C SER A 36 1.22 -1.64 -6.06
N LYS A 37 0.53 -1.38 -4.94
CA LYS A 37 -0.02 -0.06 -4.64
C LYS A 37 1.06 0.99 -4.37
N GLU A 38 2.12 0.64 -3.67
CA GLU A 38 3.27 1.51 -3.43
C GLU A 38 3.89 1.97 -4.76
N ILE A 39 4.08 1.04 -5.71
CA ILE A 39 4.60 1.35 -7.05
C ILE A 39 3.67 2.34 -7.77
N GLN A 40 2.35 2.08 -7.74
CA GLN A 40 1.37 2.98 -8.37
C GLN A 40 1.37 4.38 -7.76
N VAL A 41 1.48 4.50 -6.43
CA VAL A 41 1.55 5.79 -5.74
C VAL A 41 2.84 6.53 -6.11
N ARG A 42 3.99 5.84 -6.09
CA ARG A 42 5.28 6.44 -6.52
C ARG A 42 5.23 6.98 -7.95
N GLN A 43 4.71 6.19 -8.88
CA GLN A 43 4.56 6.63 -10.28
C GLN A 43 3.65 7.87 -10.41
N ARG A 44 2.60 7.98 -9.58
CA ARG A 44 1.73 9.16 -9.57
C ARG A 44 2.42 10.39 -8.99
N ILE A 45 3.20 10.23 -7.92
CA ILE A 45 4.02 11.30 -7.34
C ILE A 45 5.03 11.80 -8.37
N GLU A 46 5.76 10.89 -9.02
CA GLU A 46 6.76 11.23 -10.03
C GLU A 46 6.13 11.99 -11.22
N LYS A 47 4.97 11.55 -11.70
CA LYS A 47 4.21 12.26 -12.74
C LYS A 47 3.77 13.66 -12.29
N ALA A 48 3.29 13.78 -11.06
CA ALA A 48 2.87 15.07 -10.50
C ALA A 48 4.06 16.03 -10.35
N GLU A 49 5.21 15.53 -9.85
CA GLU A 49 6.44 16.30 -9.75
C GLU A 49 6.96 16.75 -11.11
N SER A 50 6.97 15.85 -12.10
CA SER A 50 7.38 16.16 -13.47
C SER A 50 6.49 17.24 -14.09
N ALA A 51 5.16 17.12 -13.92
CA ALA A 51 4.21 18.12 -14.39
C ALA A 51 4.41 19.48 -13.70
N LYS A 52 4.63 19.49 -12.39
CA LYS A 52 4.92 20.70 -11.61
C LYS A 52 6.21 21.38 -12.11
N ARG A 53 7.31 20.64 -12.22
CA ARG A 53 8.58 21.17 -12.73
C ARG A 53 8.44 21.72 -14.16
N SER A 54 7.67 21.03 -15.02
CA SER A 54 7.39 21.52 -16.37
C SER A 54 6.60 22.83 -16.37
N TYR A 55 5.58 22.95 -15.52
CA TYR A 55 4.81 24.18 -15.33
C TYR A 55 5.71 25.33 -14.85
N GLU A 56 6.50 25.10 -13.80
CA GLU A 56 7.44 26.07 -13.24
C GLU A 56 8.47 26.52 -14.30
N SER A 57 9.04 25.57 -15.05
CA SER A 57 10.00 25.87 -16.13
C SER A 57 9.40 26.69 -17.28
N LYS A 58 8.11 26.53 -17.57
CA LYS A 58 7.40 27.28 -18.61
C LYS A 58 6.95 28.65 -18.10
N SER A 59 6.84 28.82 -16.78
CA SER A 59 6.50 30.10 -16.15
C SER A 59 7.67 31.11 -16.15
N ASN A 60 8.89 30.68 -16.51
CA ASN A 60 10.13 31.48 -16.65
C ASN A 60 10.10 32.60 -17.73
N GLY A 61 8.95 33.22 -17.98
CA GLY A 61 8.83 34.31 -18.94
C GLY A 61 7.69 35.30 -18.67
N LEU A 62 6.83 35.05 -17.67
CA LEU A 62 5.81 36.02 -17.27
C LEU A 62 6.21 36.59 -15.91
N PRO A 63 6.77 37.81 -15.88
CA PRO A 63 7.03 38.52 -14.63
C PRO A 63 5.76 38.53 -13.78
N ALA A 64 5.91 38.33 -12.47
CA ALA A 64 4.86 38.65 -11.51
C ALA A 64 4.36 40.08 -11.80
N GLY A 65 3.05 40.26 -11.99
CA GLY A 65 2.44 41.53 -12.38
C GLY A 65 2.35 41.85 -13.88
N LYS A 66 2.82 40.99 -14.81
CA LYS A 66 2.60 41.19 -16.27
C LYS A 66 1.35 40.50 -16.84
N ILE A 67 0.68 39.64 -16.07
CA ILE A 67 -0.63 39.11 -16.46
C ILE A 67 -1.69 40.15 -16.04
N PRO A 68 -2.38 40.80 -16.99
CA PRO A 68 -3.31 41.87 -16.68
C PRO A 68 -4.65 41.27 -16.20
N ALA A 69 -4.68 40.70 -15.00
CA ALA A 69 -5.86 40.72 -14.14
C ALA A 69 -5.48 40.15 -12.78
N ARG A 70 -5.63 40.98 -11.74
CA ARG A 70 -5.53 40.63 -10.32
C ARG A 70 -6.24 39.31 -9.97
N GLU A 71 -7.35 39.03 -10.66
CA GLU A 71 -8.16 37.81 -10.53
C GLU A 71 -7.42 36.53 -10.94
N PHE A 72 -6.51 36.58 -11.91
CA PHE A 72 -5.71 35.42 -12.32
C PHE A 72 -4.56 35.14 -11.35
N GLU A 73 -4.03 36.17 -10.69
CA GLU A 73 -2.95 36.01 -9.71
C GLU A 73 -3.44 35.31 -8.45
N ASP A 74 -4.58 35.75 -7.90
CA ASP A 74 -5.24 35.08 -6.77
C ASP A 74 -5.61 33.62 -7.10
N LYS A 75 -6.10 33.38 -8.32
CA LYS A 75 -6.41 32.02 -8.79
C LYS A 75 -5.17 31.15 -8.98
N ARG A 76 -4.05 31.72 -9.42
CA ARG A 76 -2.76 31.00 -9.53
C ARG A 76 -2.31 30.54 -8.15
N HIS A 77 -2.26 31.43 -7.17
CA HIS A 77 -1.88 31.09 -5.80
C HIS A 77 -2.77 29.99 -5.20
N GLN A 78 -4.10 30.08 -5.36
CA GLN A 78 -5.03 29.03 -4.92
C GLN A 78 -4.72 27.65 -5.56
N LYS A 79 -4.33 27.64 -6.85
CA LYS A 79 -3.99 26.40 -7.55
C LYS A 79 -2.65 25.83 -7.12
N ASP A 80 -1.66 26.68 -6.87
CA ASP A 80 -0.34 26.28 -6.36
C ASP A 80 -0.45 25.69 -4.94
N ASP A 81 -1.29 26.28 -4.08
CA ASP A 81 -1.58 25.77 -2.75
C ASP A 81 -2.30 24.41 -2.82
N THR A 82 -3.31 24.29 -3.70
CA THR A 82 -4.03 23.03 -3.92
C THR A 82 -3.10 21.93 -4.41
N LEU A 83 -2.21 22.25 -5.35
CA LEU A 83 -1.22 21.31 -5.87
C LEU A 83 -0.26 20.86 -4.76
N SER A 84 0.22 21.80 -3.94
CA SER A 84 1.11 21.50 -2.81
C SER A 84 0.43 20.60 -1.78
N ALA A 85 -0.81 20.89 -1.39
CA ALA A 85 -1.58 20.06 -0.48
C ALA A 85 -1.81 18.64 -1.04
N LEU A 86 -2.09 18.52 -2.34
CA LEU A 86 -2.25 17.22 -3.00
C LEU A 86 -0.94 16.41 -3.01
N MET A 87 0.20 17.06 -3.23
CA MET A 87 1.51 16.43 -3.14
C MET A 87 1.80 15.89 -1.73
N THR A 88 1.54 16.69 -0.69
CA THR A 88 1.66 16.25 0.70
C THR A 88 0.77 15.04 1.00
N HIS A 89 -0.48 15.06 0.53
CA HIS A 89 -1.39 13.93 0.70
C HIS A 89 -0.86 12.64 0.05
N PHE A 90 -0.30 12.72 -1.16
CA PHE A 90 0.30 11.54 -1.80
C PHE A 90 1.53 11.03 -1.07
N GLN A 91 2.36 11.92 -0.53
CA GLN A 91 3.51 11.54 0.28
C GLN A 91 3.07 10.78 1.55
N HIS A 92 2.09 11.31 2.28
CA HIS A 92 1.51 10.63 3.45
C HIS A 92 0.89 9.27 3.08
N SER A 93 0.23 9.19 1.92
CA SER A 93 -0.32 7.94 1.42
C SER A 93 0.78 6.90 1.12
N LEU A 94 1.91 7.35 0.56
CA LEU A 94 3.06 6.49 0.30
C LEU A 94 3.66 5.95 1.61
N ASP A 95 3.81 6.79 2.62
CA ASP A 95 4.32 6.40 3.93
C ASP A 95 3.40 5.36 4.59
N ASN A 96 2.09 5.61 4.56
CA ASN A 96 1.09 4.68 5.08
C ASN A 96 1.13 3.31 4.38
N VAL A 97 1.21 3.30 3.04
CA VAL A 97 1.31 2.05 2.27
C VAL A 97 2.63 1.33 2.59
N THR A 98 3.73 2.06 2.72
CA THR A 98 5.05 1.50 3.05
C THR A 98 5.03 0.84 4.42
N HIS A 99 4.46 1.50 5.43
CA HIS A 99 4.30 0.94 6.78
C HIS A 99 3.37 -0.27 6.79
N ALA A 100 2.22 -0.19 6.10
CA ALA A 100 1.29 -1.32 5.99
C ALA A 100 1.95 -2.53 5.31
N LYS A 101 2.71 -2.30 4.22
CA LYS A 101 3.44 -3.33 3.49
C LYS A 101 4.45 -4.03 4.39
N SER A 102 5.26 -3.25 5.12
CA SER A 102 6.24 -3.78 6.08
C SER A 102 5.57 -4.64 7.15
N ARG A 103 4.46 -4.16 7.72
CA ARG A 103 3.70 -4.90 8.73
C ARG A 103 3.08 -6.20 8.18
N ALA A 104 2.56 -6.17 6.96
CA ALA A 104 2.03 -7.36 6.29
C ALA A 104 3.13 -8.41 6.10
N TYR A 105 4.32 -8.01 5.67
CA TYR A 105 5.47 -8.90 5.53
C TYR A 105 5.91 -9.50 6.88
N SER A 106 5.98 -8.69 7.94
CA SER A 106 6.29 -9.19 9.29
C SER A 106 5.26 -10.23 9.77
N LYS A 107 3.97 -10.01 9.51
CA LYS A 107 2.92 -10.97 9.86
C LYS A 107 2.98 -12.23 9.01
N TYR A 108 3.29 -12.12 7.73
CA TYR A 108 3.56 -13.29 6.88
C TYR A 108 4.66 -14.17 7.48
N LEU A 109 5.80 -13.58 7.87
CA LEU A 109 6.91 -14.32 8.48
C LEU A 109 6.51 -14.98 9.81
N GLU A 110 5.74 -14.28 10.65
CA GLU A 110 5.22 -14.82 11.91
C GLU A 110 4.35 -16.07 11.67
N TYR A 111 3.38 -15.99 10.77
CA TYR A 111 2.47 -17.10 10.49
C TYR A 111 3.14 -18.24 9.73
N LYS A 112 4.12 -17.93 8.87
CA LYS A 112 4.97 -18.95 8.24
C LYS A 112 5.74 -19.76 9.29
N ALA A 113 6.32 -19.11 10.29
CA ALA A 113 7.03 -19.80 11.37
C ALA A 113 6.08 -20.67 12.21
N LYS A 114 4.87 -20.17 12.53
CA LYS A 114 3.85 -20.93 13.26
C LYS A 114 3.37 -22.16 12.48
N ALA A 115 3.08 -22.02 11.19
CA ALA A 115 2.68 -23.14 10.34
C ALA A 115 3.75 -24.25 10.32
N VAL A 116 5.03 -23.88 10.18
CA VAL A 116 6.15 -24.84 10.22
C VAL A 116 6.26 -25.54 11.59
N ALA A 117 6.00 -24.82 12.69
CA ALA A 117 5.99 -25.42 14.03
C ALA A 117 4.85 -26.43 14.20
N GLU A 118 3.64 -26.08 13.75
CA GLU A 118 2.46 -26.96 13.79
C GLU A 118 2.67 -28.23 12.95
N GLU A 119 3.24 -28.11 11.75
CA GLU A 119 3.58 -29.27 10.92
C GLU A 119 4.57 -30.21 11.62
N ARG A 120 5.59 -29.67 12.29
CA ARG A 120 6.57 -30.45 13.05
C ARG A 120 5.95 -31.16 14.24
N GLU A 121 5.09 -30.48 14.99
CA GLU A 121 4.37 -31.09 16.12
C GLU A 121 3.41 -32.20 15.64
N ALA A 122 2.69 -31.96 14.54
CA ALA A 122 1.82 -32.96 13.96
C ALA A 122 2.58 -34.19 13.45
N ALA A 123 3.78 -33.99 12.86
CA ALA A 123 4.65 -35.08 12.45
C ALA A 123 5.24 -35.85 13.64
N ALA A 124 5.59 -35.17 14.74
CA ALA A 124 6.11 -35.79 15.95
C ALA A 124 5.05 -36.62 16.69
N LYS A 125 3.79 -36.18 16.70
CA LYS A 125 2.66 -36.92 17.31
C LYS A 125 2.21 -38.15 16.52
N LYS A 126 2.61 -38.28 15.25
CA LYS A 126 2.32 -39.44 14.39
C LYS A 126 3.38 -40.53 14.43
N LYS A 127 4.51 -40.29 15.11
CA LYS A 127 5.55 -41.28 15.40
C LYS A 127 5.28 -41.94 16.75
#